data_AF-A0A7L0VXN0-F1
#
_entry.id   AF-A0A7L0VXN0-F1
#
_cell.length_a   1.000
_cell.length_b   1.000
_cell.length_c   1.000
_cell.angle_alpha   90.00
_cell.angle_beta   90.00
_cell.angle_gamma   90.00
#
_symmetry.space_group_name_H-M   'P 1'
#
loop_
_entity.id
_entity.type
_entity.pdbx_description
1 polymer ?
#
loop_
_entity_poly.entity_id
_entity_poly.type
_entity_poly.pdbx_seq_one_letter_code
_entity_poly.pdbx_strand_id
1 'polypeptide(L)'
;CAELMCRGKAMKDFKGPDCRFVNFKKGETVYVYYKLIGKSTELWAGSIGSDFGYFPKDLLDINHNYTNEELELPTDETDFVCF
;
A
#
# COMPACT_ATOMS: atom_id res chain seq x y z
N CYS A 1 4.79 6.96 -13.23
CA CYS A 1 3.51 7.66 -13.05
C CYS A 1 2.83 6.98 -11.86
N ALA A 2 2.87 7.59 -10.68
CA ALA A 2 2.24 7.03 -9.48
C ALA A 2 1.38 8.13 -8.88
N GLU A 3 0.08 8.08 -9.16
CA GLU A 3 -0.89 8.99 -8.57
C GLU A 3 -1.35 8.44 -7.21
N LEU A 4 -1.62 9.35 -6.28
CA LEU A 4 -2.17 8.98 -4.99
C LEU A 4 -3.61 8.51 -5.19
N MET A 5 -3.89 7.23 -4.98
CA MET A 5 -5.24 6.68 -5.14
C MET A 5 -6.10 7.01 -3.93
N CYS A 6 -5.62 6.64 -2.74
CA CYS A 6 -6.39 6.74 -1.51
C CYS A 6 -5.48 7.07 -0.33
N ARG A 7 -6.06 7.67 0.71
CA ARG A 7 -5.45 7.81 2.02
C ARG A 7 -6.28 7.07 3.04
N GLY A 8 -5.61 6.28 3.86
CA GLY A 8 -6.22 5.55 4.95
C GLY A 8 -5.49 5.74 6.27
N LYS A 9 -6.06 5.14 7.31
CA LYS A 9 -5.48 5.09 8.64
C LYS A 9 -5.32 3.64 9.06
N ALA A 10 -4.16 3.30 9.61
CA ALA A 10 -3.87 1.95 10.05
C ALA A 10 -4.80 1.55 11.21
N MET A 11 -5.55 0.46 11.05
CA MET A 11 -6.43 -0.06 12.09
C MET A 11 -5.69 -0.87 13.15
N LYS A 12 -4.55 -1.47 12.77
CA LYS A 12 -3.75 -2.39 13.59
C LYS A 12 -2.26 -2.14 13.33
N ASP A 13 -1.44 -2.60 14.26
CA ASP A 13 0.00 -2.64 14.09
C ASP A 13 0.37 -3.74 13.10
N PHE A 14 1.15 -3.38 12.09
CA PHE A 14 1.65 -4.28 11.07
C PHE A 14 3.16 -4.19 11.00
N LYS A 15 3.80 -5.36 10.98
CA LYS A 15 5.22 -5.48 10.73
C LYS A 15 5.43 -6.39 9.54
N GLY A 16 5.97 -5.80 8.49
CA GLY A 16 6.37 -6.52 7.30
C GLY A 16 7.33 -7.69 7.61
N PRO A 17 7.16 -8.86 6.97
CA PRO A 17 8.12 -9.96 7.09
C PRO A 17 9.44 -9.68 6.36
N ASP A 18 9.39 -8.89 5.27
CA ASP A 18 10.53 -8.55 4.41
C ASP A 18 10.66 -7.03 4.22
N CYS A 19 11.78 -6.58 3.67
CA CYS A 19 12.04 -5.18 3.28
C CYS A 19 11.05 -4.59 2.27
N ARG A 20 10.28 -5.45 1.57
CA ARG A 20 9.23 -5.02 0.63
C ARG A 20 8.00 -4.51 1.35
N PHE A 21 7.79 -4.89 2.60
CA PHE A 21 6.60 -4.55 3.35
C PHE A 21 6.88 -3.38 4.27
N VAL A 22 5.98 -2.41 4.27
CA VAL A 22 6.07 -1.27 5.18
C VAL A 22 5.60 -1.68 6.57
N ASN A 23 6.23 -1.10 7.59
CA ASN A 23 5.88 -1.29 8.98
C ASN A 23 5.12 -0.05 9.47
N PHE A 24 3.99 -0.27 10.13
CA PHE A 24 3.19 0.81 10.67
C PHE A 24 2.45 0.38 11.93
N LYS A 25 2.09 1.37 12.73
CA LYS A 25 1.35 1.18 13.97
C LYS A 25 -0.09 1.63 13.81
N LYS A 26 -0.96 1.12 14.69
CA LYS A 26 -2.35 1.56 14.74
C LYS A 26 -2.42 3.09 14.88
N GLY A 27 -3.18 3.73 14.00
CA GLY A 27 -3.39 5.18 13.98
C GLY A 27 -2.46 5.96 13.04
N GLU A 28 -1.45 5.32 12.46
CA GLU A 28 -0.61 5.92 11.43
C GLU A 28 -1.42 6.22 10.17
N THR A 29 -1.04 7.28 9.44
CA THR A 29 -1.66 7.61 8.16
C THR A 29 -0.89 6.94 7.04
N VAL A 30 -1.60 6.20 6.19
CA VAL A 30 -1.02 5.50 5.04
C VAL A 30 -1.54 6.10 3.74
N TYR A 31 -0.64 6.33 2.80
CA TYR A 31 -0.92 6.85 1.47
C TYR A 31 -0.77 5.72 0.46
N VAL A 32 -1.84 5.38 -0.24
CA VAL A 32 -1.90 4.26 -1.19
C VAL A 32 -1.68 4.78 -2.60
N TYR A 33 -0.74 4.17 -3.33
CA TYR A 33 -0.44 4.55 -4.72
C TYR A 33 -0.84 3.47 -5.73
N TYR A 34 -0.75 2.19 -5.38
CA TYR A 34 -1.15 1.11 -6.28
C TYR A 34 -1.71 -0.08 -5.49
N LYS A 35 -2.59 -0.84 -6.14
CA LYS A 35 -3.23 -2.03 -5.59
C LYS A 35 -2.81 -3.22 -6.44
N LEU A 36 -2.13 -4.19 -5.84
CA LEU A 36 -1.79 -5.45 -6.49
C LEU A 36 -3.02 -6.36 -6.46
N ILE A 37 -3.52 -6.64 -7.65
CA ILE A 37 -4.63 -7.55 -7.88
C ILE A 37 -4.02 -8.89 -8.31
N GLY A 38 -3.98 -9.85 -7.40
CA GLY A 38 -3.33 -11.15 -7.61
C GLY A 38 -4.18 -12.33 -7.15
N LYS A 39 -3.70 -13.56 -7.40
CA LYS A 39 -4.46 -14.80 -7.12
C LYS A 39 -4.62 -15.17 -5.64
N SER A 40 -3.81 -14.61 -4.73
CA SER A 40 -3.76 -15.08 -3.33
C SER A 40 -4.22 -14.03 -2.33
N THR A 41 -3.73 -12.80 -2.39
CA THR A 41 -4.03 -11.74 -1.41
C THR A 41 -3.96 -10.39 -2.09
N GLU A 42 -5.02 -9.60 -1.96
CA GLU A 42 -5.02 -8.19 -2.36
C GLU A 42 -4.02 -7.42 -1.48
N LEU A 43 -2.86 -7.12 -2.04
CA LEU A 43 -1.82 -6.33 -1.39
C LEU A 43 -1.83 -4.93 -1.97
N TRP A 44 -1.73 -3.93 -1.12
CA TRP A 44 -1.66 -2.54 -1.52
C TRP A 44 -0.27 -2.01 -1.26
N ALA A 45 0.18 -1.11 -2.12
CA ALA A 45 1.47 -0.46 -2.00
C ALA A 45 1.24 0.99 -1.59
N GLY A 46 1.96 1.41 -0.56
CA GLY A 46 1.79 2.74 -0.01
C GLY A 46 2.98 3.19 0.82
N SER A 47 2.93 4.46 1.21
CA SER A 47 3.90 5.03 2.13
C SER A 47 3.28 5.40 3.47
N ILE A 48 4.08 5.22 4.52
CA ILE A 48 3.86 5.81 5.84
C ILE A 48 5.05 6.72 6.13
N GLY A 49 4.82 8.04 6.09
CA GLY A 49 5.89 9.01 6.30
C GLY A 49 6.97 8.90 5.23
N SER A 50 8.14 8.38 5.61
CA SER A 50 9.29 8.17 4.71
C SER A 50 9.44 6.72 4.24
N ASP A 51 8.74 5.78 4.85
CA ASP A 51 8.83 4.37 4.52
C ASP A 51 7.78 4.01 3.46
N PHE A 52 8.21 3.27 2.43
CA PHE A 52 7.34 2.81 1.35
C PHE A 52 7.37 1.28 1.27
N GLY A 53 6.21 0.66 1.04
CA GLY A 53 6.13 -0.77 0.84
C GLY A 53 4.72 -1.32 0.74
N TYR A 54 4.64 -2.64 0.71
CA TYR A 54 3.40 -3.40 0.57
C TYR A 54 2.76 -3.69 1.92
N PHE A 55 1.44 -3.80 1.93
CA PHE A 55 0.65 -4.22 3.08
C PHE A 55 -0.73 -4.75 2.66
N PRO A 56 -1.35 -5.63 3.45
CA PRO A 56 -2.69 -6.12 3.15
C PRO A 56 -3.75 -5.04 3.41
N LYS A 57 -4.74 -4.94 2.52
CA LYS A 57 -5.80 -3.92 2.61
C LYS A 57 -6.61 -3.98 3.91
N ASP A 58 -6.75 -5.18 4.48
CA ASP A 58 -7.49 -5.45 5.73
C ASP A 58 -6.97 -4.68 6.96
N LEU A 59 -5.74 -4.16 6.89
CA LEU A 59 -5.13 -3.41 7.97
C LEU A 59 -5.34 -1.90 7.84
N LEU A 60 -5.97 -1.45 6.74
CA LEU A 60 -6.15 -0.05 6.40
C LEU A 60 -7.64 0.33 6.37
N ASP A 61 -8.00 1.35 7.15
CA ASP A 61 -9.30 2.03 7.03
C ASP A 61 -9.18 3.17 6.02
N ILE A 62 -9.88 3.09 4.89
CA ILE A 62 -9.81 4.14 3.88
C ILE A 62 -10.62 5.33 4.37
N ASN A 63 -9.92 6.44 4.62
CA ASN A 63 -10.54 7.66 5.14
C ASN A 63 -10.92 8.61 4.00
N HIS A 64 -10.11 8.64 2.94
CA HIS A 64 -10.38 9.46 1.76
C HIS A 64 -9.92 8.75 0.48
N ASN A 65 -10.78 8.71 -0.52
CA ASN A 65 -10.45 8.21 -1.84
C ASN A 65 -10.32 9.41 -2.79
N TYR A 66 -9.13 9.60 -3.36
CA TYR A 66 -8.83 10.71 -4.28
C TYR A 66 -9.20 10.35 -5.71
N THR A 67 -8.93 9.11 -6.11
CA THR A 67 -9.09 8.64 -7.48
C THR A 67 -9.80 7.30 -7.49
N ASN A 68 -10.95 7.25 -8.16
CA ASN A 68 -11.67 6.01 -8.44
C ASN A 68 -11.31 5.42 -9.81
N GLU A 69 -10.47 6.10 -10.58
CA GLU A 69 -9.94 5.60 -11.85
C GLU A 69 -8.82 4.60 -11.55
N GLU A 70 -9.16 3.32 -11.65
CA GLU A 70 -8.20 2.22 -11.49
C GLU A 70 -7.73 1.79 -12.87
N LEU A 71 -6.45 2.03 -13.18
CA LEU A 71 -5.81 1.54 -14.39
C LEU A 71 -5.04 0.27 -14.07
N GLU A 72 -5.45 -0.86 -14.65
CA GLU A 72 -4.73 -2.12 -14.53
C GLU A 72 -3.49 -2.09 -15.42
N LEU A 73 -2.31 -2.12 -14.79
CA LEU A 73 -1.02 -2.18 -15.47
C LEU A 73 -0.29 -3.47 -15.08
N PRO A 74 0.47 -4.08 -16.01
CA PRO A 74 1.33 -5.20 -15.67
C PRO A 74 2.44 -4.71 -14.72
N THR A 75 2.69 -5.48 -13.66
CA THR A 75 3.78 -5.22 -12.72
C THR A 75 5.12 -5.62 -13.33
N ASP A 76 6.16 -4.81 -13.12
CA ASP A 76 7.53 -5.09 -13.55
C ASP A 76 8.39 -5.60 -12.37
N GLU A 77 9.52 -6.25 -12.66
CA GLU A 77 10.44 -6.72 -11.62
C GLU A 77 11.01 -5.55 -10.79
N THR A 78 11.11 -4.36 -11.39
CA THR A 78 11.55 -3.13 -10.73
C THR A 78 10.57 -2.62 -9.67
N ASP A 79 9.32 -3.10 -9.64
CA ASP A 79 8.34 -2.70 -8.63
C ASP A 79 8.50 -3.48 -7.31
N PHE A 80 9.27 -4.57 -7.33
CA PHE A 80 9.43 -5.46 -6.18
C PHE A 80 10.82 -5.42 -5.54
N VAL A 81 11.72 -4.54 -6.01
CA VAL A 81 13.06 -4.38 -5.45
C VAL A 81 13.01 -3.58 -4.14
N CYS A 82 13.82 -4.03 -3.18
CA CYS A 82 14.11 -3.24 -1.98
C CYS A 82 15.21 -2.22 -2.29
N PHE A 83 14.99 -0.96 -1.90
CA PHE A 83 15.98 0.12 -1.98
C PHE A 83 16.63 0.40 -0.63
#